data_AF-A0A1C7MWI5-F1
#
_entry.id   AF-A0A1C7MWI5-F1
#
_cell.length_a   1.000
_cell.length_b   1.000
_cell.length_c   1.000
_cell.angle_alpha   90.00
_cell.angle_beta   90.00
_cell.angle_gamma   90.00
#
_symmetry.space_group_name_H-M   'P 1'
#
loop_
_entity.id
_entity.type
_entity.pdbx_description
1 polymer ?
#
loop_
_entity_poly.entity_id
_entity_poly.type
_entity_poly.pdbx_seq_one_letter_code
_entity_poly.pdbx_strand_id
1 'polypeptide(L)'
;MEGHVSNHCYANMVNQYYSKSAVLPKNDKIKNNVLNSVYNKYRRLVRYSEDYVKQMYVSDILENCLACEITKHLEKTAEVFNPNREYKLQDAERIMITMDGNFQMKRLDDISQKELPVDEMFSVSVSEKSLWGTKEEVEPAANATPVPSADDEDEDCFAESVEVNSFKANNNNNRNNSSGRYDEIGVFSMSCARHGVPERLLNIHGGESHKYAVACVGHMLRANPQKKKYAIMYNIPCLVRKGLDRRFPVLKEDTWYGVTAFHTYGHTMACQVNYNPKYIPNFGCTDREGCKRFWSYLDGFVSMTRSMSSRNRLLVITDSVDHFTYQKMLELRK
;
A
#
# COMPACT_ATOMS: atom_id res chain seq x y z
N MET A 1 -32.64 -11.29 9.34
CA MET A 1 -32.03 -12.47 8.69
C MET A 1 -30.61 -12.08 8.28
N GLU A 2 -29.68 -12.01 9.23
CA GLU A 2 -28.29 -11.61 8.96
C GLU A 2 -27.45 -12.87 8.77
N GLY A 3 -27.39 -13.35 7.53
CA GLY A 3 -26.61 -14.52 7.12
C GLY A 3 -25.13 -14.20 6.87
N HIS A 4 -24.49 -13.42 7.74
CA HIS A 4 -23.04 -13.23 7.66
C HIS A 4 -22.35 -14.48 8.22
N VAL A 5 -22.02 -15.43 7.35
CA VAL A 5 -21.05 -16.47 7.70
C VAL A 5 -19.70 -15.77 7.81
N SER A 6 -19.30 -15.42 9.04
CA SER A 6 -17.96 -14.83 9.27
C SER A 6 -16.88 -15.77 8.72
N ASN A 7 -15.73 -15.23 8.31
CA ASN A 7 -14.60 -16.05 7.86
C ASN A 7 -14.24 -17.14 8.90
N HIS A 8 -14.43 -16.84 10.18
CA HIS A 8 -14.27 -17.78 11.29
C HIS A 8 -15.36 -18.86 11.32
N CYS A 9 -16.61 -18.52 11.01
CA CYS A 9 -17.71 -19.48 10.89
C CYS A 9 -17.49 -20.44 9.70
N TYR A 10 -17.06 -19.92 8.55
CA TYR A 10 -16.71 -20.75 7.40
C TYR A 10 -15.52 -21.67 7.72
N ALA A 11 -14.45 -21.14 8.33
CA ALA A 11 -13.32 -21.94 8.78
C ALA A 11 -13.73 -23.04 9.78
N ASN A 12 -14.64 -22.73 10.71
CA ASN A 12 -15.19 -23.71 11.65
C ASN A 12 -16.03 -24.79 10.95
N MET A 13 -16.88 -24.42 10.00
CA MET A 13 -17.67 -25.38 9.20
C MET A 13 -16.76 -26.31 8.39
N VAL A 14 -15.71 -25.75 7.78
CA VAL A 14 -14.70 -26.51 7.03
C VAL A 14 -13.93 -27.44 7.96
N ASN A 15 -13.49 -26.97 9.14
CA ASN A 15 -12.81 -27.80 10.13
C ASN A 15 -13.71 -28.92 10.68
N GLN A 16 -14.99 -28.64 10.93
CA GLN A 16 -15.98 -29.65 11.32
C GLN A 16 -16.25 -30.68 10.21
N TYR A 17 -16.19 -30.26 8.96
CA TYR A 17 -16.29 -31.17 7.81
C TYR A 17 -15.06 -32.08 7.71
N TYR A 18 -13.85 -31.55 7.91
CA TYR A 18 -12.62 -32.34 7.95
C TYR A 18 -12.60 -33.31 9.13
N SER A 19 -13.07 -32.91 10.33
CA SER A 19 -13.14 -33.78 11.49
C SER A 19 -14.16 -34.92 11.34
N LYS A 20 -15.16 -34.78 10.46
CA LYS A 20 -16.18 -35.80 10.18
C LYS A 20 -15.82 -36.70 8.98
N SER A 21 -14.80 -36.37 8.20
CA SER A 21 -14.45 -37.05 6.94
C SER A 21 -13.54 -38.27 7.15
N ALA A 22 -13.94 -39.21 7.99
CA ALA A 22 -13.25 -40.51 8.12
C ALA A 22 -13.59 -41.51 6.98
N VAL A 23 -14.48 -41.15 6.03
CA VAL A 23 -15.10 -42.11 5.09
C VAL A 23 -14.92 -41.76 3.60
N LEU A 24 -14.23 -40.66 3.24
CA LEU A 24 -14.04 -40.30 1.82
C LEU A 24 -12.61 -40.61 1.34
N PRO A 25 -12.43 -41.11 0.09
CA PRO A 25 -11.15 -41.62 -0.41
C PRO A 25 -10.00 -40.63 -0.22
N LYS A 26 -8.81 -41.18 0.07
CA LYS A 26 -7.52 -40.51 0.39
C LYS A 26 -6.94 -39.71 -0.78
N ASN A 27 -7.72 -38.81 -1.38
CA ASN A 27 -7.19 -37.87 -2.37
C ASN A 27 -7.35 -36.43 -1.84
N ASP A 28 -6.61 -36.15 -0.76
CA ASP A 28 -6.68 -34.90 0.01
C ASP A 28 -6.36 -33.65 -0.83
N LYS A 29 -5.56 -33.82 -1.90
CA LYS A 29 -5.26 -32.74 -2.86
C LYS A 29 -6.51 -32.25 -3.59
N ILE A 30 -7.43 -33.14 -3.97
CA ILE A 30 -8.65 -32.77 -4.71
C ILE A 30 -9.63 -32.05 -3.78
N LYS A 31 -9.80 -32.53 -2.54
CA LYS A 31 -10.70 -31.93 -1.54
C LYS A 31 -10.26 -30.51 -1.16
N ASN A 32 -8.96 -30.31 -0.90
CA ASN A 32 -8.40 -28.99 -0.56
C ASN A 32 -8.55 -28.00 -1.73
N ASN A 33 -8.37 -28.46 -2.97
CA ASN A 33 -8.53 -27.62 -4.15
C ASN A 33 -9.98 -27.17 -4.38
N VAL A 34 -10.96 -28.05 -4.12
CA VAL A 34 -12.38 -27.70 -4.26
C VAL A 34 -12.81 -26.70 -3.19
N LEU A 35 -12.48 -26.94 -1.92
CA LEU A 35 -12.85 -26.04 -0.82
C LEU A 35 -12.20 -24.66 -0.97
N ASN A 36 -10.91 -24.61 -1.32
CA ASN A 36 -10.24 -23.33 -1.60
C ASN A 36 -10.87 -22.62 -2.81
N SER A 37 -11.26 -23.35 -3.85
CA SER A 37 -11.94 -22.78 -5.01
C SER A 37 -13.31 -22.18 -4.64
N VAL A 38 -14.12 -22.92 -3.86
CA VAL A 38 -15.42 -22.45 -3.38
C VAL A 38 -15.26 -21.23 -2.46
N TYR A 39 -14.31 -21.27 -1.53
CA TYR A 39 -14.04 -20.16 -0.62
C TYR A 39 -13.62 -18.89 -1.35
N ASN A 40 -12.75 -19.00 -2.35
CA ASN A 40 -12.32 -17.84 -3.14
C ASN A 40 -13.46 -17.27 -3.98
N LYS A 41 -14.34 -18.12 -4.54
CA LYS A 41 -15.56 -17.65 -5.23
C LYS A 41 -16.53 -16.95 -4.28
N TYR A 42 -16.73 -17.49 -3.08
CA TYR A 42 -17.54 -16.87 -2.04
C TYR A 42 -17.03 -15.48 -1.68
N ARG A 43 -15.72 -15.32 -1.42
CA ARG A 43 -15.11 -14.02 -1.11
C ARG A 43 -15.31 -13.00 -2.23
N ARG A 44 -15.16 -13.42 -3.49
CA ARG A 44 -15.43 -12.55 -4.66
C ARG A 44 -16.90 -12.10 -4.71
N LEU A 45 -17.84 -12.99 -4.43
CA LEU A 45 -19.26 -12.67 -4.37
C LEU A 45 -19.59 -11.68 -3.25
N VAL A 46 -19.02 -11.87 -2.06
CA VAL A 46 -19.19 -10.93 -0.93
C VAL A 46 -18.71 -9.54 -1.33
N ARG A 47 -17.49 -9.42 -1.89
CA ARG A 47 -16.94 -8.15 -2.39
C ARG A 47 -17.84 -7.49 -3.44
N TYR A 48 -18.31 -8.26 -4.42
CA TYR A 48 -19.24 -7.75 -5.43
C TYR A 48 -20.53 -7.21 -4.79
N SER A 49 -21.09 -7.91 -3.80
CA SER A 49 -22.29 -7.44 -3.11
C SER A 49 -22.04 -6.17 -2.29
N GLU A 50 -20.89 -6.05 -1.62
CA GLU A 50 -20.51 -4.85 -0.88
C GLU A 50 -20.35 -3.65 -1.81
N ASP A 51 -19.70 -3.84 -2.95
CA ASP A 51 -19.56 -2.82 -3.98
C ASP A 51 -20.89 -2.37 -4.55
N TYR A 52 -21.78 -3.31 -4.86
CA TYR A 52 -23.11 -3.00 -5.40
C TYR A 52 -23.90 -2.15 -4.40
N VAL A 53 -23.87 -2.52 -3.11
CA VAL A 53 -24.45 -1.73 -2.03
C VAL A 53 -23.78 -0.35 -1.95
N LYS A 54 -22.45 -0.27 -1.94
CA LYS A 54 -21.73 1.01 -1.88
C LYS A 54 -22.08 1.93 -3.04
N GLN A 55 -22.16 1.42 -4.27
CA GLN A 55 -22.56 2.20 -5.45
C GLN A 55 -23.99 2.73 -5.37
N MET A 56 -24.91 1.99 -4.72
CA MET A 56 -26.28 2.45 -4.52
C MET A 56 -26.39 3.57 -3.49
N TYR A 57 -25.45 3.66 -2.53
CA TYR A 57 -25.54 4.59 -1.40
C TYR A 57 -24.47 5.70 -1.39
N VAL A 58 -23.41 5.61 -2.20
CA VAL A 58 -22.29 6.57 -2.24
C VAL A 58 -21.82 6.79 -3.69
N SER A 59 -21.80 8.05 -4.14
CA SER A 59 -21.21 8.46 -5.41
C SER A 59 -19.75 8.90 -5.22
N ASP A 60 -18.87 8.40 -6.09
CA ASP A 60 -17.48 8.82 -6.32
C ASP A 60 -16.47 8.55 -5.18
N ILE A 61 -15.93 7.32 -5.16
CA ILE A 61 -14.85 6.89 -4.26
C ILE A 61 -13.52 6.87 -5.01
N LEU A 62 -12.87 8.04 -5.11
CA LEU A 62 -11.41 8.12 -5.00
C LEU A 62 -11.14 8.42 -3.52
N GLU A 63 -11.23 7.38 -2.69
CA GLU A 63 -11.20 7.53 -1.24
C GLU A 63 -9.82 8.06 -0.80
N ASN A 64 -9.82 9.20 -0.11
CA ASN A 64 -8.69 9.55 0.74
C ASN A 64 -8.66 8.59 1.92
N CYS A 65 -7.61 8.65 2.76
CA CYS A 65 -7.65 7.96 4.04
C CYS A 65 -8.99 8.20 4.78
N LEU A 66 -9.76 7.14 4.99
CA LEU A 66 -11.04 7.18 5.71
C LEU A 66 -10.89 7.84 7.09
N ALA A 67 -9.76 7.61 7.77
CA ALA A 67 -9.44 8.31 9.02
C ALA A 67 -9.34 9.82 8.85
N CYS A 68 -8.65 10.30 7.80
CA CYS A 68 -8.56 11.73 7.52
C CYS A 68 -9.94 12.35 7.24
N GLU A 69 -10.82 11.62 6.57
CA GLU A 69 -12.19 12.10 6.28
C GLU A 69 -13.04 12.15 7.54
N ILE A 70 -13.02 11.10 8.37
CA ILE A 70 -13.74 11.09 9.65
C ILE A 70 -13.23 12.18 10.59
N THR A 71 -11.91 12.38 10.71
CA THR A 71 -11.34 13.46 11.53
C THR A 71 -11.84 14.83 11.09
N LYS A 72 -11.89 15.11 9.77
CA LYS A 72 -12.45 16.37 9.24
C LYS A 72 -13.92 16.57 9.60
N HIS A 73 -14.71 15.50 9.61
CA HIS A 73 -16.13 15.58 10.01
C HIS A 73 -16.30 15.80 11.51
N LEU A 74 -15.43 15.22 12.34
CA LEU A 74 -15.43 15.41 13.79
C LEU A 74 -14.96 16.81 14.19
N GLU A 75 -13.95 17.37 13.51
CA GLU A 75 -13.48 18.74 13.74
C GLU A 75 -14.60 19.76 13.53
N LYS A 76 -15.35 19.64 12.41
CA LYS A 76 -16.51 20.50 12.10
C LYS A 76 -17.64 20.41 13.13
N THR A 77 -17.79 19.27 13.82
CA THR A 77 -18.84 19.09 14.83
C THR A 77 -18.35 19.44 16.25
N ALA A 78 -17.05 19.31 16.53
CA ALA A 78 -16.44 19.68 17.80
C ALA A 78 -16.37 21.21 18.01
N GLU A 79 -16.17 22.00 16.93
CA GLU A 79 -16.28 23.47 16.96
C GLU A 79 -17.65 23.96 17.48
N VAL A 80 -18.70 23.15 17.34
CA VAL A 80 -20.05 23.48 17.79
C VAL A 80 -20.28 23.15 19.28
N PHE A 81 -19.49 22.26 19.88
CA PHE A 81 -19.79 21.66 21.19
C PHE A 81 -18.86 22.06 22.34
N ASN A 82 -17.68 22.62 22.10
CA ASN A 82 -16.81 23.05 23.20
C ASN A 82 -15.88 24.23 22.84
N PRO A 83 -16.28 25.48 23.12
CA PRO A 83 -15.47 26.67 22.79
C PRO A 83 -14.20 26.82 23.63
N ASN A 84 -13.99 26.01 24.67
CA ASN A 84 -12.89 26.17 25.65
C ASN A 84 -11.80 25.08 25.59
N ARG A 85 -11.89 24.12 24.67
CA ARG A 85 -10.77 23.23 24.34
C ARG A 85 -10.19 23.65 23.00
N GLU A 86 -9.16 24.49 23.01
CA GLU A 86 -8.26 24.62 21.86
C GLU A 86 -7.51 23.29 21.68
N TYR A 87 -8.12 22.31 21.02
CA TYR A 87 -7.34 21.35 20.27
C TYR A 87 -6.82 22.09 19.05
N LYS A 88 -5.71 22.81 19.21
CA LYS A 88 -4.88 23.24 18.08
C LYS A 88 -4.20 22.00 17.49
N LEU A 89 -4.97 21.08 16.93
CA LEU A 89 -4.55 20.35 15.73
C LEU A 89 -4.56 21.41 14.63
N GLN A 90 -3.55 22.29 14.65
CA GLN A 90 -3.36 23.29 13.60
C GLN A 90 -3.34 22.56 12.26
N ASP A 91 -4.43 22.71 11.54
CA ASP A 91 -4.56 22.64 10.10
C ASP A 91 -3.95 21.39 9.44
N ALA A 92 -4.79 20.39 9.20
CA ALA A 92 -4.58 19.40 8.14
C ALA A 92 -4.66 20.05 6.74
N GLU A 93 -3.97 21.17 6.51
CA GLU A 93 -3.92 21.87 5.22
C GLU A 93 -3.18 21.04 4.17
N ARG A 94 -2.27 20.15 4.63
CA ARG A 94 -1.45 19.29 3.77
C ARG A 94 -1.96 17.85 3.69
N ILE A 95 -1.99 17.31 2.47
CA ILE A 95 -2.10 15.86 2.25
C ILE A 95 -0.72 15.25 2.42
N MET A 96 -0.64 14.19 3.21
CA MET A 96 0.63 13.61 3.63
C MET A 96 0.62 12.12 3.33
N ILE A 97 1.51 11.70 2.44
CA ILE A 97 1.67 10.28 2.06
C ILE A 97 3.07 9.79 2.43
N THR A 98 3.15 8.50 2.75
CA THR A 98 4.40 7.76 2.91
C THR A 98 4.36 6.57 1.95
N MET A 99 5.51 6.29 1.33
CA MET A 99 5.63 5.27 0.29
C MET A 99 6.81 4.35 0.59
N ASP A 100 6.66 3.06 0.27
CA ASP A 100 7.72 2.08 0.47
C ASP A 100 7.46 0.82 -0.37
N GLY A 101 8.54 0.12 -0.73
CA GLY A 101 8.50 -1.17 -1.40
C GLY A 101 8.82 -2.33 -0.44
N ASN A 102 8.06 -3.41 -0.51
CA ASN A 102 8.34 -4.65 0.20
C ASN A 102 8.62 -5.81 -0.77
N PHE A 103 9.88 -6.25 -0.79
CA PHE A 103 10.39 -7.35 -1.62
C PHE A 103 10.32 -8.73 -0.96
N GLN A 104 9.81 -8.85 0.28
CA GLN A 104 9.53 -10.15 0.89
C GLN A 104 8.24 -10.76 0.32
N MET A 105 7.30 -9.91 -0.09
CA MET A 105 5.99 -10.25 -0.67
C MET A 105 6.07 -10.75 -2.12
N LYS A 106 7.01 -11.67 -2.43
CA LYS A 106 7.17 -12.26 -3.77
C LYS A 106 6.10 -13.31 -4.08
N ARG A 107 5.63 -13.39 -5.32
CA ARG A 107 4.78 -14.47 -5.87
C ARG A 107 5.58 -15.29 -6.88
N LEU A 108 5.47 -16.61 -6.77
CA LEU A 108 6.09 -17.54 -7.71
C LEU A 108 5.41 -17.43 -9.07
N ASP A 109 6.22 -17.50 -10.12
CA ASP A 109 5.73 -17.65 -11.49
C ASP A 109 5.20 -19.07 -11.66
N ASP A 110 3.88 -19.22 -11.59
CA ASP A 110 3.21 -20.51 -11.71
C ASP A 110 2.18 -20.47 -12.86
N ILE A 111 2.63 -20.98 -14.01
CA ILE A 111 1.85 -21.10 -15.25
C ILE A 111 0.56 -21.93 -15.04
N SER A 112 0.54 -22.83 -14.04
CA SER A 112 -0.64 -23.65 -13.73
C SER A 112 -1.76 -22.86 -13.04
N GLN A 113 -1.45 -21.66 -12.53
CA GLN A 113 -2.41 -20.76 -11.89
C GLN A 113 -2.89 -19.66 -12.83
N LYS A 114 -2.97 -19.96 -14.14
CA LYS A 114 -3.65 -19.10 -15.11
C LYS A 114 -5.12 -18.95 -14.71
N GLU A 115 -5.49 -17.71 -14.42
CA GLU A 115 -6.86 -17.37 -14.13
C GLU A 115 -7.70 -17.43 -15.39
N LEU A 116 -8.79 -18.18 -15.32
CA LEU A 116 -9.84 -18.10 -16.32
C LEU A 116 -10.45 -16.69 -16.24
N PRO A 117 -10.75 -16.04 -17.39
CA PRO A 117 -11.52 -14.81 -17.41
C PRO A 117 -12.80 -15.01 -16.60
N VAL A 118 -13.06 -14.15 -15.63
CA VAL A 118 -14.25 -14.28 -14.79
C VAL A 118 -15.26 -13.21 -15.18
N ASP A 119 -16.46 -13.68 -15.51
CA ASP A 119 -17.66 -12.89 -15.77
C ASP A 119 -17.94 -11.87 -14.64
N GLU A 120 -18.65 -10.80 -15.02
CA GLU A 120 -18.95 -9.57 -14.26
C GLU A 120 -18.99 -9.73 -12.72
N MET A 121 -19.73 -10.70 -12.19
CA MET A 121 -19.93 -10.93 -10.75
C MET A 121 -18.67 -11.34 -9.97
N PHE A 122 -17.67 -11.94 -10.63
CA PHE A 122 -16.42 -12.39 -10.01
C PHE A 122 -15.21 -11.58 -10.48
N SER A 123 -15.47 -10.48 -11.19
CA SER A 123 -14.46 -9.52 -11.61
C SER A 123 -13.83 -8.81 -10.41
N VAL A 124 -12.83 -7.97 -10.68
CA VAL A 124 -12.21 -7.15 -9.63
C VAL A 124 -13.20 -6.07 -9.21
N SER A 125 -13.49 -6.03 -7.91
CA SER A 125 -14.38 -5.04 -7.28
C SER A 125 -13.83 -3.62 -7.48
N VAL A 126 -14.69 -2.61 -7.49
CA VAL A 126 -14.37 -1.18 -7.48
C VAL A 126 -13.46 -0.83 -6.30
N SER A 127 -13.75 -1.35 -5.11
CA SER A 127 -12.89 -1.16 -3.93
C SER A 127 -11.48 -1.74 -4.17
N GLU A 128 -11.38 -2.94 -4.76
CA GLU A 128 -10.09 -3.51 -5.16
C GLU A 128 -9.39 -2.71 -6.27
N LYS A 129 -10.11 -2.19 -7.26
CA LYS A 129 -9.56 -1.32 -8.32
C LYS A 129 -9.08 0.03 -7.78
N SER A 130 -9.71 0.51 -6.70
CA SER A 130 -9.31 1.72 -5.99
C SER A 130 -8.06 1.49 -5.13
N LEU A 131 -7.94 0.32 -4.50
CA LEU A 131 -6.75 -0.03 -3.72
C LEU A 131 -5.56 -0.42 -4.60
N TRP A 132 -5.77 -1.24 -5.63
CA TRP A 132 -4.70 -1.78 -6.47
C TRP A 132 -4.53 -0.96 -7.74
N GLY A 133 -3.33 -0.44 -7.95
CA GLY A 133 -2.96 0.18 -9.22
C GLY A 133 -2.57 -0.84 -10.29
N THR A 134 -2.76 -0.43 -11.53
CA THR A 134 -2.57 -1.29 -12.70
C THR A 134 -1.22 -1.06 -13.36
N LYS A 135 -0.83 -1.94 -14.28
CA LYS A 135 0.42 -1.75 -15.03
C LYS A 135 0.34 -0.48 -15.90
N GLU A 136 -0.81 -0.17 -16.44
CA GLU A 136 -1.07 1.01 -17.27
C GLU A 136 -0.91 2.32 -16.47
N GLU A 137 -1.05 2.28 -15.14
CA GLU A 137 -0.73 3.42 -14.27
C GLU A 137 0.79 3.60 -14.07
N VAL A 138 1.53 2.49 -14.04
CA VAL A 138 2.96 2.45 -13.70
C VAL A 138 3.86 2.61 -14.92
N GLU A 139 3.50 2.05 -16.07
CA GLU A 139 4.34 2.09 -17.27
C GLU A 139 4.58 3.52 -17.81
N PRO A 140 3.57 4.42 -17.88
CA PRO A 140 3.81 5.82 -18.25
C PRO A 140 4.72 6.55 -17.25
N ALA A 141 4.73 6.11 -15.99
CA ALA A 141 5.58 6.66 -14.94
C ALA A 141 7.06 6.27 -15.11
N ALA A 142 7.34 5.16 -15.79
CA ALA A 142 8.69 4.73 -16.15
C ALA A 142 9.36 5.69 -17.15
N ASN A 143 8.60 6.17 -18.15
CA ASN A 143 9.12 7.12 -19.15
C ASN A 143 9.31 8.54 -18.60
N ALA A 144 8.64 8.86 -17.49
CA ALA A 144 8.72 10.17 -16.86
C ALA A 144 9.84 10.28 -15.81
N THR A 145 10.40 9.15 -15.38
CA THR A 145 11.47 9.14 -14.38
C THR A 145 12.77 9.64 -15.01
N PRO A 146 13.53 10.53 -14.34
CA PRO A 146 14.80 10.99 -14.87
C PRO A 146 15.72 9.78 -15.04
N VAL A 147 16.27 9.61 -16.25
CA VAL A 147 17.57 8.95 -16.38
C VAL A 147 18.55 9.89 -15.67
N PRO A 148 19.43 9.38 -14.78
CA PRO A 148 20.51 10.21 -14.23
C PRO A 148 21.19 10.94 -15.40
N SER A 149 21.30 12.26 -15.34
CA SER A 149 22.15 12.96 -16.29
C SER A 149 23.61 12.65 -15.92
N ALA A 150 24.54 12.75 -16.87
CA ALA A 150 25.97 12.51 -16.62
C ALA A 150 26.54 13.43 -15.50
N ASP A 151 25.84 14.53 -15.18
CA ASP A 151 26.17 15.46 -14.10
C ASP A 151 25.54 15.07 -12.73
N ASP A 152 24.64 14.08 -12.70
CA ASP A 152 24.02 13.53 -11.48
C ASP A 152 24.74 12.25 -10.98
N GLU A 153 25.83 11.82 -11.64
CA GLU A 153 26.52 10.55 -11.36
C GLU A 153 27.32 10.54 -10.05
N ASP A 154 27.55 11.69 -9.42
CA ASP A 154 28.47 11.81 -8.27
C ASP A 154 27.81 12.14 -6.92
N GLU A 155 26.49 12.33 -6.83
CA GLU A 155 25.81 12.48 -5.54
C GLU A 155 25.25 11.14 -5.05
N ASP A 156 26.16 10.28 -4.58
CA ASP A 156 25.78 9.12 -3.79
C ASP A 156 24.91 9.59 -2.62
N CYS A 157 23.62 9.24 -2.64
CA CYS A 157 22.68 9.74 -1.64
C CYS A 157 22.78 9.00 -0.30
N PHE A 158 23.55 7.91 -0.25
CA PHE A 158 23.80 7.08 0.92
C PHE A 158 25.12 7.47 1.58
N ALA A 159 25.19 7.40 2.91
CA ALA A 159 26.43 7.67 3.63
C ALA A 159 27.46 6.56 3.38
N GLU A 160 28.68 6.93 2.99
CA GLU A 160 29.77 6.00 2.67
C GLU A 160 30.51 5.46 3.93
N SER A 161 30.02 5.74 5.14
CA SER A 161 30.80 5.47 6.36
C SER A 161 30.84 3.98 6.74
N VAL A 162 32.03 3.58 7.24
CA VAL A 162 32.51 2.22 7.51
C VAL A 162 31.63 1.39 8.47
N GLU A 163 30.70 2.02 9.20
CA GLU A 163 29.77 1.37 10.13
C GLU A 163 28.33 1.19 9.59
N VAL A 164 28.03 1.70 8.39
CA VAL A 164 26.67 1.73 7.77
C VAL A 164 26.42 0.52 6.85
N ASN A 165 27.36 -0.43 6.77
CA ASN A 165 27.16 -1.74 6.11
C ASN A 165 26.02 -2.59 6.72
N SER A 166 25.41 -2.13 7.83
CA SER A 166 24.21 -2.70 8.43
C SER A 166 22.91 -2.28 7.71
N PHE A 167 22.88 -1.13 7.03
CA PHE A 167 21.74 -0.68 6.23
C PHE A 167 21.82 -1.26 4.81
N LYS A 168 21.41 -2.52 4.68
CA LYS A 168 21.31 -3.26 3.40
C LYS A 168 20.17 -2.76 2.50
N ALA A 169 19.86 -1.46 2.52
CA ALA A 169 18.82 -0.87 1.69
C ALA A 169 19.24 -0.78 0.22
N ASN A 170 20.56 -0.71 -0.09
CA ASN A 170 21.03 -0.58 -1.47
C ASN A 170 22.23 -1.48 -1.87
N ASN A 171 22.97 -2.10 -0.93
CA ASN A 171 24.24 -2.78 -1.26
C ASN A 171 24.11 -4.19 -1.88
N ASN A 172 22.97 -4.50 -2.51
CA ASN A 172 22.71 -5.79 -3.13
C ASN A 172 22.25 -5.63 -4.60
N ASN A 173 22.99 -4.85 -5.39
CA ASN A 173 22.86 -4.85 -6.86
C ASN A 173 23.16 -6.24 -7.49
N ASN A 174 23.67 -7.19 -6.69
CA ASN A 174 23.82 -8.61 -7.04
C ASN A 174 22.70 -9.52 -6.48
N ARG A 175 21.48 -9.03 -6.25
CA ARG A 175 20.33 -9.94 -6.13
C ARG A 175 19.97 -10.43 -7.52
N ASN A 176 20.57 -11.56 -7.87
CA ASN A 176 20.23 -12.41 -9.01
C ASN A 176 18.87 -12.06 -9.60
N ASN A 177 18.89 -11.63 -10.87
CA ASN A 177 17.76 -11.77 -11.78
C ASN A 177 17.30 -13.23 -11.73
N SER A 178 16.50 -13.61 -10.73
CA SER A 178 15.72 -14.84 -10.76
C SER A 178 14.52 -14.57 -11.66
N SER A 179 14.79 -14.13 -12.89
CA SER A 179 13.83 -13.67 -13.89
C SER A 179 12.89 -14.79 -14.38
N GLY A 180 12.98 -15.98 -13.79
CA GLY A 180 12.04 -17.08 -14.04
C GLY A 180 11.48 -17.76 -12.77
N ARG A 181 11.77 -17.28 -11.55
CA ARG A 181 11.19 -17.88 -10.33
C ARG A 181 9.97 -17.13 -9.81
N TYR A 182 9.98 -15.81 -9.92
CA TYR A 182 8.95 -14.95 -9.38
C TYR A 182 8.47 -14.01 -10.49
N ASP A 183 7.15 -13.94 -10.71
CA ASP A 183 6.53 -13.02 -11.67
C ASP A 183 6.10 -11.70 -11.00
N GLU A 184 5.85 -11.72 -9.69
CA GLU A 184 5.74 -10.54 -8.82
C GLU A 184 6.85 -10.60 -7.77
N ILE A 185 7.76 -9.63 -7.77
CA ILE A 185 8.93 -9.61 -6.89
C ILE A 185 8.72 -8.81 -5.60
N GLY A 186 7.54 -8.21 -5.43
CA GLY A 186 7.20 -7.42 -4.25
C GLY A 186 5.89 -6.65 -4.40
N VAL A 187 5.57 -5.87 -3.37
CA VAL A 187 4.44 -4.93 -3.35
C VAL A 187 4.95 -3.56 -2.93
N PHE A 188 4.55 -2.52 -3.65
CA PHE A 188 4.76 -1.14 -3.28
C PHE A 188 3.49 -0.59 -2.64
N SER A 189 3.61 0.13 -1.53
CA SER A 189 2.48 0.78 -0.87
C SER A 189 2.67 2.28 -0.82
N MET A 190 1.57 3.00 -1.07
CA MET A 190 1.35 4.35 -0.60
C MET A 190 0.35 4.27 0.56
N SER A 191 0.72 4.84 1.69
CA SER A 191 -0.11 4.93 2.89
C SER A 191 -0.26 6.37 3.35
N CYS A 192 -1.35 6.65 4.06
CA CYS A 192 -1.51 7.91 4.77
C CYS A 192 -0.38 8.09 5.79
N ALA A 193 0.38 9.17 5.70
CA ALA A 193 1.50 9.41 6.62
C ALA A 193 1.04 9.71 8.06
N ARG A 194 -0.22 10.15 8.24
CA ARG A 194 -0.79 10.44 9.56
C ARG A 194 -1.30 9.17 10.25
N HIS A 195 -2.02 8.33 9.51
CA HIS A 195 -2.77 7.20 10.08
C HIS A 195 -2.14 5.84 9.78
N GLY A 196 -1.16 5.79 8.88
CA GLY A 196 -0.52 4.55 8.44
C GLY A 196 -1.41 3.61 7.63
N VAL A 197 -2.61 4.06 7.23
CA VAL A 197 -3.57 3.28 6.45
C VAL A 197 -3.11 3.22 4.99
N PRO A 198 -2.99 2.02 4.38
CA PRO A 198 -2.70 1.89 2.95
C PRO A 198 -3.82 2.47 2.09
N GLU A 199 -3.45 3.33 1.14
CA GLU A 199 -4.39 3.95 0.19
C GLU A 199 -4.22 3.38 -1.23
N ARG A 200 -2.99 3.02 -1.61
CA ARG A 200 -2.69 2.43 -2.93
C ARG A 200 -1.62 1.36 -2.83
N LEU A 201 -1.81 0.24 -3.51
CA LEU A 201 -0.87 -0.88 -3.63
C LEU A 201 -0.52 -1.14 -5.10
N LEU A 202 0.74 -1.43 -5.40
CA LEU A 202 1.23 -1.76 -6.74
C LEU A 202 2.05 -3.04 -6.69
N ASN A 203 1.79 -3.98 -7.60
CA ASN A 203 2.65 -5.15 -7.75
C ASN A 203 3.96 -4.78 -8.46
N ILE A 204 5.08 -5.26 -7.92
CA ILE A 204 6.41 -5.01 -8.48
C ILE A 204 6.78 -6.17 -9.40
N HIS A 205 7.13 -5.90 -10.66
CA HIS A 205 7.41 -6.92 -11.68
C HIS A 205 8.85 -6.91 -12.22
N GLY A 206 9.60 -5.81 -12.09
CA GLY A 206 10.87 -5.63 -12.81
C GLY A 206 12.00 -4.98 -12.01
N GLY A 207 11.95 -5.07 -10.68
CA GLY A 207 12.94 -4.45 -9.78
C GLY A 207 12.40 -3.21 -9.05
N GLU A 208 13.16 -2.75 -8.06
CA GLU A 208 12.92 -1.45 -7.43
C GLU A 208 13.14 -0.36 -8.48
N SER A 209 12.08 0.36 -8.82
CA SER A 209 12.17 1.48 -9.76
C SER A 209 11.30 2.63 -9.26
N HIS A 210 11.79 3.85 -9.47
CA HIS A 210 11.12 5.07 -9.06
C HIS A 210 9.71 5.25 -9.69
N LYS A 211 9.38 4.50 -10.76
CA LYS A 211 8.07 4.51 -11.41
C LYS A 211 6.90 4.22 -10.47
N TYR A 212 7.10 3.38 -9.44
CA TYR A 212 6.04 3.08 -8.46
C TYR A 212 5.72 4.30 -7.59
N ALA A 213 6.74 5.02 -7.12
CA ALA A 213 6.56 6.26 -6.37
C ALA A 213 5.86 7.33 -7.24
N VAL A 214 6.27 7.48 -8.51
CA VAL A 214 5.65 8.42 -9.45
C VAL A 214 4.18 8.08 -9.72
N ALA A 215 3.85 6.78 -9.86
CA ALA A 215 2.48 6.31 -10.02
C ALA A 215 1.60 6.63 -8.81
N CYS A 216 2.09 6.35 -7.59
CA CYS A 216 1.42 6.67 -6.34
C CYS A 216 1.17 8.17 -6.17
N VAL A 217 2.15 9.02 -6.47
CA VAL A 217 1.96 10.48 -6.43
C VAL A 217 0.92 10.92 -7.46
N GLY A 218 0.94 10.35 -8.67
CA GLY A 218 -0.08 10.60 -9.68
C GLY A 218 -1.48 10.21 -9.21
N HIS A 219 -1.62 9.09 -8.51
CA HIS A 219 -2.87 8.68 -7.88
C HIS A 219 -3.34 9.69 -6.83
N MET A 220 -2.47 10.06 -5.88
CA MET A 220 -2.77 11.04 -4.82
C MET A 220 -3.29 12.36 -5.40
N LEU A 221 -2.65 12.87 -6.46
CA LEU A 221 -3.04 14.12 -7.12
C LEU A 221 -4.41 14.00 -7.80
N ARG A 222 -4.71 12.88 -8.46
CA ARG A 222 -6.02 12.64 -9.09
C ARG A 222 -7.15 12.50 -8.07
N ALA A 223 -6.87 11.86 -6.92
CA ALA A 223 -7.82 11.77 -5.82
C ALA A 223 -8.07 13.14 -5.15
N ASN A 224 -7.18 14.11 -5.36
CA ASN A 224 -7.21 15.42 -4.73
C ASN A 224 -7.03 16.58 -5.72
N PRO A 225 -7.98 16.77 -6.64
CA PRO A 225 -7.87 17.75 -7.72
C PRO A 225 -8.02 19.19 -7.24
N GLN A 226 -8.73 19.41 -6.14
CA GLN A 226 -8.83 20.72 -5.49
C GLN A 226 -7.53 20.97 -4.73
N LYS A 227 -6.74 21.93 -5.23
CA LYS A 227 -5.39 22.27 -4.76
C LYS A 227 -5.26 22.14 -3.24
N LYS A 228 -4.39 21.23 -2.81
CA LYS A 228 -3.97 21.08 -1.42
C LYS A 228 -2.45 21.19 -1.39
N LYS A 229 -1.92 21.67 -0.28
CA LYS A 229 -0.49 21.59 -0.03
C LYS A 229 -0.14 20.10 0.14
N TYR A 230 1.07 19.67 -0.25
CA TYR A 230 1.43 18.25 -0.20
C TYR A 230 2.65 17.99 0.69
N ALA A 231 2.74 16.78 1.24
CA ALA A 231 3.93 16.25 1.87
C ALA A 231 4.13 14.80 1.42
N ILE A 232 5.23 14.55 0.69
CA ILE A 232 5.54 13.26 0.09
C ILE A 232 6.74 12.68 0.82
N MET A 233 6.59 11.43 1.26
CA MET A 233 7.69 10.71 1.86
C MET A 233 7.99 9.41 1.16
N TYR A 234 9.29 9.17 1.06
CA TYR A 234 9.84 7.99 0.43
C TYR A 234 11.21 7.72 1.04
N ASN A 235 11.76 6.52 0.84
CA ASN A 235 13.11 6.23 1.32
C ASN A 235 14.16 7.05 0.56
N ILE A 236 13.93 7.35 -0.72
CA ILE A 236 14.91 8.03 -1.59
C ILE A 236 14.28 9.26 -2.30
N PRO A 237 13.71 10.23 -1.55
CA PRO A 237 13.05 11.39 -2.15
C PRO A 237 14.06 12.29 -2.88
N CYS A 238 15.33 12.29 -2.46
CA CYS A 238 16.44 12.97 -3.12
C CYS A 238 16.61 12.56 -4.59
N LEU A 239 16.40 11.28 -4.91
CA LEU A 239 16.52 10.75 -6.28
C LEU A 239 15.25 10.96 -7.11
N VAL A 240 14.09 11.06 -6.46
CA VAL A 240 12.78 11.05 -7.14
C VAL A 240 12.20 12.46 -7.31
N ARG A 241 12.57 13.43 -6.45
CA ARG A 241 12.02 14.79 -6.43
C ARG A 241 12.09 15.49 -7.79
N LYS A 242 13.27 15.58 -8.42
CA LYS A 242 13.44 16.27 -9.72
C LYS A 242 12.47 15.70 -10.77
N GLY A 243 12.28 14.38 -10.77
CA GLY A 243 11.36 13.68 -11.65
C GLY A 243 9.89 14.00 -11.37
N LEU A 244 9.50 14.00 -10.10
CA LEU A 244 8.15 14.35 -9.67
C LEU A 244 7.81 15.80 -10.02
N ASP A 245 8.70 16.73 -9.71
CA ASP A 245 8.51 18.16 -9.98
C ASP A 245 8.39 18.45 -11.49
N ARG A 246 9.12 17.70 -12.34
CA ARG A 246 9.01 17.79 -13.80
C ARG A 246 7.68 17.23 -14.32
N ARG A 247 7.25 16.08 -13.79
CA ARG A 247 6.02 15.39 -14.22
C ARG A 247 4.76 16.08 -13.71
N PHE A 248 4.81 16.60 -12.50
CA PHE A 248 3.70 17.22 -11.79
C PHE A 248 4.12 18.62 -11.32
N PRO A 249 4.04 19.65 -12.20
CA PRO A 249 4.47 21.01 -11.87
C PRO A 249 3.81 21.59 -10.61
N VAL A 250 2.60 21.15 -10.27
CA VAL A 250 1.88 21.53 -9.04
C VAL A 250 2.69 21.25 -7.78
N LEU A 251 3.58 20.25 -7.79
CA LEU A 251 4.39 19.90 -6.63
C LEU A 251 5.46 20.97 -6.32
N LYS A 252 5.87 21.77 -7.31
CA LYS A 252 6.88 22.83 -7.12
C LYS A 252 6.38 24.00 -6.27
N GLU A 253 5.07 24.20 -6.19
CA GLU A 253 4.48 25.35 -5.49
C GLU A 253 4.67 25.23 -3.97
N ASP A 254 4.18 24.14 -3.36
CA ASP A 254 4.20 23.98 -1.91
C ASP A 254 4.15 22.50 -1.48
N THR A 255 5.19 21.74 -1.84
CA THR A 255 5.35 20.34 -1.45
C THR A 255 6.56 20.14 -0.54
N TRP A 256 6.33 19.45 0.58
CA TRP A 256 7.42 18.97 1.42
C TRP A 256 7.85 17.56 1.00
N TYR A 257 9.16 17.36 0.89
CA TYR A 257 9.74 16.04 0.65
C TYR A 257 10.49 15.60 1.89
N GLY A 258 10.35 14.35 2.30
CA GLY A 258 11.08 13.83 3.46
C GLY A 258 11.40 12.34 3.38
N VAL A 259 12.44 11.93 4.08
CA VAL A 259 12.83 10.52 4.26
C VAL A 259 12.14 9.98 5.52
N THR A 260 11.68 8.74 5.51
CA THR A 260 11.14 8.08 6.71
C THR A 260 12.19 8.05 7.83
N ALA A 261 11.75 8.17 9.08
CA ALA A 261 12.64 8.49 10.20
C ALA A 261 13.77 7.46 10.41
N PHE A 262 13.52 6.17 10.19
CA PHE A 262 14.56 5.13 10.29
C PHE A 262 15.49 5.10 9.10
N HIS A 263 15.01 5.48 7.91
CA HIS A 263 15.83 5.46 6.69
C HIS A 263 16.75 6.67 6.59
N THR A 264 16.39 7.78 7.24
CA THR A 264 17.10 9.05 7.13
C THR A 264 18.59 8.93 7.47
N TYR A 265 18.96 8.17 8.50
CA TYR A 265 20.36 8.04 8.91
C TYR A 265 21.22 7.20 7.95
N GLY A 266 20.61 6.47 7.01
CA GLY A 266 21.34 5.79 5.94
C GLY A 266 21.82 6.75 4.84
N HIS A 267 21.34 7.99 4.83
CA HIS A 267 21.67 8.98 3.82
C HIS A 267 22.87 9.85 4.19
N THR A 268 23.47 10.51 3.19
CA THR A 268 24.51 11.53 3.40
C THR A 268 24.03 12.66 4.31
N MET A 269 24.98 13.35 4.95
CA MET A 269 24.66 14.48 5.84
C MET A 269 23.85 15.57 5.13
N ALA A 270 24.15 15.85 3.86
CA ALA A 270 23.38 16.81 3.05
C ALA A 270 21.92 16.37 2.89
N CYS A 271 21.69 15.10 2.56
CA CYS A 271 20.34 14.55 2.45
C CYS A 271 19.62 14.52 3.80
N GLN A 272 20.31 14.21 4.90
CA GLN A 272 19.73 14.29 6.24
C GLN A 272 19.28 15.70 6.59
N VAL A 273 20.10 16.72 6.35
CA VAL A 273 19.72 18.12 6.62
C VAL A 273 18.50 18.54 5.78
N ASN A 274 18.46 18.14 4.52
CA ASN A 274 17.42 18.56 3.57
C ASN A 274 16.08 17.81 3.71
N TYR A 275 16.13 16.53 4.10
CA TYR A 275 14.97 15.63 4.02
C TYR A 275 14.61 14.94 5.34
N ASN A 276 15.34 15.16 6.44
CA ASN A 276 14.96 14.58 7.73
C ASN A 276 13.65 15.22 8.22
N PRO A 277 12.62 14.42 8.54
CA PRO A 277 11.36 14.87 9.13
C PRO A 277 11.53 15.81 10.32
N LYS A 278 12.59 15.62 11.13
CA LYS A 278 12.90 16.45 12.30
C LYS A 278 13.30 17.88 11.96
N TYR A 279 13.87 18.09 10.77
CA TYR A 279 14.37 19.40 10.33
C TYR A 279 13.41 20.12 9.39
N ILE A 280 12.35 19.45 8.93
CA ILE A 280 11.31 20.07 8.12
C ILE A 280 10.31 20.75 9.07
N PRO A 281 10.17 22.09 9.05
CA PRO A 281 9.22 22.77 9.92
C PRO A 281 7.80 22.28 9.68
N ASN A 282 7.01 22.17 10.75
CA ASN A 282 5.58 21.81 10.69
C ASN A 282 5.29 20.40 10.12
N PHE A 283 6.32 19.56 9.97
CA PHE A 283 6.18 18.17 9.53
C PHE A 283 5.56 17.28 10.62
N GLY A 284 5.49 17.77 11.86
CA GLY A 284 4.94 17.07 13.02
C GLY A 284 5.88 16.01 13.59
N CYS A 285 5.68 15.61 14.85
CA CYS A 285 6.46 14.56 15.52
C CYS A 285 6.06 13.13 15.08
N THR A 286 5.72 12.94 13.80
CA THR A 286 5.37 11.63 13.26
C THR A 286 6.61 10.99 12.64
N ASP A 287 6.87 9.72 12.96
CA ASP A 287 7.96 8.94 12.35
C ASP A 287 7.68 8.54 10.90
N ARG A 288 6.38 8.54 10.54
CA ARG A 288 5.83 8.27 9.21
C ARG A 288 6.26 6.92 8.63
N GLU A 289 6.53 5.97 9.52
CA GLU A 289 6.84 4.57 9.25
C GLU A 289 5.56 3.73 9.04
N GLY A 290 4.50 4.35 8.49
CA GLY A 290 3.20 3.71 8.28
C GLY A 290 3.30 2.47 7.41
N CYS A 291 4.03 2.57 6.29
CA CYS A 291 4.28 1.43 5.42
C CYS A 291 5.03 0.29 6.13
N LYS A 292 6.05 0.59 6.95
CA LYS A 292 6.79 -0.46 7.69
C LYS A 292 5.91 -1.20 8.69
N ARG A 293 5.00 -0.49 9.38
CA ARG A 293 4.02 -1.13 10.26
C ARG A 293 3.06 -2.02 9.50
N PHE A 294 2.57 -1.55 8.35
CA PHE A 294 1.74 -2.36 7.46
C PHE A 294 2.49 -3.60 6.95
N TRP A 295 3.77 -3.47 6.61
CA TRP A 295 4.61 -4.62 6.22
C TRP A 295 4.83 -5.60 7.35
N SER A 296 5.07 -5.12 8.57
CA SER A 296 5.17 -5.99 9.75
C SER A 296 3.89 -6.77 9.98
N TYR A 297 2.72 -6.16 9.75
CA TYR A 297 1.44 -6.85 9.82
C TYR A 297 1.28 -7.90 8.69
N LEU A 298 1.75 -7.59 7.48
CA LEU A 298 1.69 -8.52 6.35
C LEU A 298 2.71 -9.67 6.38
N ASP A 299 3.72 -9.62 7.26
CA ASP A 299 4.79 -10.62 7.31
C ASP A 299 4.26 -12.06 7.48
N GLY A 300 3.23 -12.23 8.31
CA GLY A 300 2.55 -13.52 8.50
C GLY A 300 1.88 -14.09 7.24
N PHE A 301 1.63 -13.27 6.21
CA PHE A 301 0.98 -13.67 4.97
C PHE A 301 1.98 -13.98 3.84
N VAL A 302 3.27 -13.69 4.03
CA VAL A 302 4.30 -13.82 3.00
C VAL A 302 4.37 -15.25 2.45
N SER A 303 4.44 -16.26 3.33
CA SER A 303 4.57 -17.66 2.91
C SER A 303 3.32 -18.15 2.17
N MET A 304 2.14 -17.76 2.66
CA MET A 304 0.87 -18.23 2.11
C MET A 304 0.60 -17.62 0.73
N THR A 305 0.82 -16.31 0.59
CA THR A 305 0.56 -15.58 -0.66
C THR A 305 1.55 -15.89 -1.77
N ARG A 306 2.74 -16.41 -1.44
CA ARG A 306 3.81 -16.70 -2.40
C ARG A 306 3.44 -17.72 -3.46
N SER A 307 2.59 -18.68 -3.14
CA SER A 307 2.19 -19.77 -4.04
C SER A 307 0.73 -19.66 -4.48
N MET A 308 0.07 -18.53 -4.21
CA MET A 308 -1.31 -18.27 -4.64
C MET A 308 -1.35 -17.71 -6.05
N SER A 309 -2.53 -17.74 -6.68
CA SER A 309 -2.76 -17.11 -7.97
C SER A 309 -2.77 -15.61 -7.78
N SER A 310 -2.52 -14.84 -8.85
CA SER A 310 -2.46 -13.38 -8.76
C SER A 310 -3.70 -12.77 -8.10
N ARG A 311 -4.92 -13.16 -8.52
CA ARG A 311 -6.20 -12.73 -7.95
C ARG A 311 -6.41 -13.19 -6.52
N ASN A 312 -6.08 -14.44 -6.19
CA ASN A 312 -6.28 -14.95 -4.83
C ASN A 312 -5.33 -14.26 -3.85
N ARG A 313 -4.08 -14.03 -4.26
CA ARG A 313 -3.12 -13.20 -3.53
C ARG A 313 -3.65 -11.78 -3.34
N LEU A 314 -4.15 -11.15 -4.41
CA LEU A 314 -4.76 -9.82 -4.36
C LEU A 314 -5.90 -9.78 -3.33
N LEU A 315 -6.82 -10.74 -3.37
CA LEU A 315 -7.93 -10.85 -2.40
C LEU A 315 -7.44 -10.95 -0.96
N VAL A 316 -6.48 -11.85 -0.68
CA VAL A 316 -5.94 -12.04 0.68
C VAL A 316 -5.31 -10.76 1.20
N ILE A 317 -4.53 -10.06 0.36
CA ILE A 317 -3.91 -8.81 0.77
C ILE A 317 -4.96 -7.70 0.93
N THR A 318 -5.96 -7.60 0.06
CA THR A 318 -7.07 -6.62 0.23
C THR A 318 -7.83 -6.85 1.54
N ASP A 319 -8.22 -8.10 1.86
CA ASP A 319 -8.87 -8.41 3.14
C ASP A 319 -7.96 -8.07 4.33
N SER A 320 -6.65 -8.28 4.16
CA SER A 320 -5.66 -7.91 5.17
C SER A 320 -5.57 -6.39 5.36
N VAL A 321 -5.64 -5.61 4.28
CA VAL A 321 -5.70 -4.14 4.32
C VAL A 321 -6.96 -3.66 5.01
N ASP A 322 -8.12 -4.24 4.72
CA ASP A 322 -9.37 -3.84 5.37
C ASP A 322 -9.35 -4.12 6.86
N HIS A 323 -8.83 -5.29 7.26
CA HIS A 323 -8.66 -5.63 8.67
C HIS A 323 -7.68 -4.69 9.36
N PHE A 324 -6.52 -4.43 8.74
CA PHE A 324 -5.52 -3.50 9.28
C PHE A 324 -6.08 -2.09 9.43
N THR A 325 -6.81 -1.62 8.41
CA THR A 325 -7.48 -0.32 8.41
C THR A 325 -8.50 -0.26 9.53
N TYR A 326 -9.36 -1.27 9.66
CA TYR A 326 -10.35 -1.35 10.73
C TYR A 326 -9.69 -1.27 12.12
N GLN A 327 -8.62 -2.04 12.36
CA GLN A 327 -7.87 -1.97 13.62
C GLN A 327 -7.28 -0.57 13.86
N LYS A 328 -6.68 0.06 12.84
CA LYS A 328 -6.17 1.43 12.93
C LYS A 328 -7.27 2.43 13.28
N MET A 329 -8.44 2.30 12.67
CA MET A 329 -9.58 3.16 12.98
C MET A 329 -10.06 3.02 14.44
N LEU A 330 -9.96 1.83 15.02
CA LEU A 330 -10.28 1.61 16.43
C LEU A 330 -9.23 2.22 17.37
N GLU A 331 -7.95 2.19 16.99
CA GLU A 331 -6.86 2.83 17.74
C GLU A 331 -7.00 4.36 17.73
N LEU A 332 -7.36 4.95 16.59
CA LEU A 332 -7.48 6.39 16.40
C LEU A 332 -8.70 7.04 17.09
N ARG A 333 -9.69 6.23 17.48
CA ARG A 333 -10.88 6.71 18.22
C ARG A 333 -10.64 6.90 19.73
N LYS A 334 -9.50 6.45 20.25
CA LYS A 334 -9.15 6.55 21.67
C LYS A 334 -8.36 7.82 21.96
#